data_AF-C9SM43-F1
#
_entry.id   AF-C9SM43-F1
#
_cell.length_a   1.000
_cell.length_b   1.000
_cell.length_c   1.000
_cell.angle_alpha   90.00
_cell.angle_beta   90.00
_cell.angle_gamma   90.00
#
_symmetry.space_group_name_H-M   'P 1'
#
loop_
_entity.id
_entity.type
_entity.pdbx_description
1 polymer ?
#
loop_
_entity_poly.entity_id
_entity_poly.type
_entity_poly.pdbx_seq_one_letter_code
_entity_poly.pdbx_strand_id
1 'polypeptide(L)'
;MLAALELRVSLGWDDLLVTTFGEPKVGNQPLCDYVDAVFALDAEAAGAADPEKRVYRRVTHADDPVPLLPLTEWGYRSHGGEFFITKPDLSPSVEDVVVCRGASDDQCIAQGDVEVEEVEAVADEVVQEAGAEGLAGPVEGTAPQERRWVKRFPSVPARFKLWQLFFAHRDYFWRIGLCVPGGDPANWGREKYPDGQGDDDDARLEEL
;
A
#
# COMPACT_ATOMS: atom_id res chain seq x y z
N MET A 1 -14.48 -4.35 4.12
CA MET A 1 -15.51 -4.10 3.08
C MET A 1 -16.86 -4.76 3.35
N LEU A 2 -17.00 -6.09 3.20
CA LEU A 2 -18.33 -6.74 3.15
C LEU A 2 -19.18 -6.56 4.41
N ALA A 3 -18.59 -6.70 5.60
CA ALA A 3 -19.30 -6.46 6.85
C ALA A 3 -19.77 -5.00 6.97
N ALA A 4 -18.96 -4.04 6.52
CA ALA A 4 -19.35 -2.63 6.53
C ALA A 4 -20.55 -2.36 5.61
N LEU A 5 -20.61 -3.00 4.43
CA LEU A 5 -21.79 -2.93 3.56
C LEU A 5 -23.04 -3.45 4.26
N GLU A 6 -22.96 -4.61 4.93
CA GLU A 6 -24.09 -5.18 5.67
C GLU A 6 -24.57 -4.25 6.79
N LEU A 7 -23.64 -3.71 7.60
CA LEU A 7 -23.97 -2.77 8.68
C LEU A 7 -24.64 -1.50 8.12
N ARG A 8 -24.12 -0.95 7.02
CA ARG A 8 -24.63 0.29 6.43
C ARG A 8 -25.96 0.10 5.72
N VAL A 9 -26.07 -0.91 4.86
CA VAL A 9 -27.19 -1.08 3.93
C VAL A 9 -28.31 -1.91 4.54
N SER A 10 -27.98 -3.05 5.17
CA SER A 10 -28.99 -3.99 5.69
C SER A 10 -29.45 -3.60 7.09
N LEU A 11 -28.54 -3.14 7.95
CA LEU A 11 -28.86 -2.75 9.33
C LEU A 11 -29.11 -1.25 9.51
N GLY A 12 -28.86 -0.43 8.48
CA GLY A 12 -29.14 1.00 8.48
C GLY A 12 -28.29 1.81 9.46
N TRP A 13 -27.04 1.40 9.70
CA TRP A 13 -26.14 2.13 10.62
C TRP A 13 -25.58 3.39 9.95
N ASP A 14 -26.01 4.56 10.45
CA ASP A 14 -25.60 5.85 9.93
C ASP A 14 -24.27 6.36 10.52
N ASP A 15 -23.98 6.01 11.77
CA ASP A 15 -22.74 6.33 12.47
C ASP A 15 -21.77 5.14 12.40
N LEU A 16 -20.97 5.11 11.34
CA LEU A 16 -20.01 4.05 11.07
C LEU A 16 -18.66 4.67 10.72
N LEU A 17 -17.59 4.09 11.25
CA LEU A 17 -16.23 4.36 10.80
C LEU A 17 -15.56 3.03 10.44
N VAL A 18 -15.09 2.93 9.21
CA VAL A 18 -14.44 1.74 8.66
C VAL A 18 -13.03 2.11 8.30
N THR A 19 -12.06 1.41 8.88
CA THR A 19 -10.65 1.54 8.50
C THR A 19 -10.08 0.15 8.26
N THR A 20 -9.49 -0.05 7.09
CA THR A 20 -8.82 -1.29 6.71
C THR A 20 -7.34 -1.04 6.50
N PHE A 21 -6.52 -2.06 6.76
CA PHE A 21 -5.07 -2.04 6.56
C PHE A 21 -4.72 -3.21 5.67
N GLY A 22 -4.06 -2.93 4.55
CA GLY A 22 -3.65 -3.99 3.62
C GLY A 22 -4.85 -4.71 3.01
N GLU A 23 -5.96 -4.01 2.79
CA GLU A 23 -7.18 -4.61 2.25
C GLU A 23 -6.92 -5.14 0.83
N PRO A 24 -7.08 -6.46 0.59
CA PRO A 24 -6.99 -7.00 -0.76
C PRO A 24 -8.20 -6.56 -1.60
N LYS A 25 -8.09 -6.70 -2.92
CA LYS A 25 -9.23 -6.53 -3.83
C LYS A 25 -10.29 -7.58 -3.51
N VAL A 26 -11.51 -7.15 -3.19
CA VAL A 26 -12.57 -8.04 -2.73
C VAL A 26 -13.55 -8.43 -3.84
N GLY A 27 -13.68 -7.62 -4.90
CA GLY A 27 -14.60 -7.93 -5.99
C GLY A 27 -14.26 -7.25 -7.31
N ASN A 28 -15.23 -7.26 -8.21
CA ASN A 28 -15.13 -6.70 -9.55
C ASN A 28 -15.58 -5.22 -9.59
N GLN A 29 -15.43 -4.59 -10.76
CA GLN A 29 -15.76 -3.16 -10.94
C GLN A 29 -17.17 -2.79 -10.43
N PRO A 30 -18.27 -3.50 -10.77
CA PRO A 30 -19.60 -3.14 -10.27
C PRO A 30 -19.75 -3.18 -8.74
N LEU A 31 -19.03 -4.08 -8.06
CA LEU A 31 -19.04 -4.11 -6.60
C LEU A 31 -18.27 -2.90 -6.02
N CYS A 32 -17.14 -2.54 -6.63
CA CYS A 32 -16.37 -1.37 -6.24
C CYS A 32 -17.18 -0.08 -6.43
N ASP A 33 -17.84 0.09 -7.58
CA ASP A 33 -18.72 1.23 -7.86
C ASP A 33 -19.86 1.31 -6.83
N TYR A 34 -20.41 0.17 -6.42
CA TYR A 34 -21.45 0.10 -5.40
C TYR A 34 -20.93 0.54 -4.02
N VAL A 35 -19.73 0.09 -3.64
CA VAL A 35 -19.06 0.51 -2.38
C VAL A 35 -18.78 2.01 -2.40
N ASP A 36 -18.25 2.52 -3.52
CA ASP A 36 -17.93 3.93 -3.69
C ASP A 36 -19.19 4.79 -3.56
N ALA A 37 -20.32 4.36 -4.13
CA ALA A 37 -21.60 5.03 -3.97
C ALA A 37 -22.15 4.98 -2.53
N VAL A 38 -22.09 3.81 -1.87
CA VAL A 38 -22.60 3.63 -0.50
C VAL A 38 -21.84 4.46 0.53
N PHE A 39 -20.53 4.62 0.34
CA PHE A 39 -19.65 5.34 1.27
C PHE A 39 -19.17 6.71 0.75
N ALA A 40 -19.68 7.16 -0.40
CA ALA A 40 -19.33 8.42 -1.05
C ALA A 40 -17.81 8.59 -1.27
N LEU A 41 -17.18 7.61 -1.92
CA LEU A 41 -15.72 7.56 -2.14
C LEU A 41 -15.26 8.14 -3.48
N ASP A 42 -16.18 8.51 -4.37
CA ASP A 42 -15.86 9.10 -5.67
C ASP A 42 -15.10 10.43 -5.52
N ALA A 43 -13.93 10.50 -6.16
CA ALA A 43 -12.92 11.54 -5.96
C ALA A 43 -13.39 12.99 -6.23
N GLU A 44 -14.49 13.18 -6.96
CA GLU A 44 -15.04 14.51 -7.29
C GLU A 44 -15.85 15.14 -6.14
N ALA A 45 -16.42 14.32 -5.24
CA ALA A 45 -17.03 14.84 -4.00
C ALA A 45 -15.97 15.11 -2.91
N ALA A 46 -14.82 14.44 -3.00
CA ALA A 46 -13.71 14.56 -2.04
C ALA A 46 -12.87 15.83 -2.21
N GLY A 47 -13.06 16.62 -3.28
CA GLY A 47 -12.59 18.00 -3.33
C GLY A 47 -13.37 18.94 -2.39
N ALA A 48 -14.52 18.49 -1.87
CA ALA A 48 -15.41 19.26 -1.00
C ALA A 48 -15.58 18.66 0.42
N ALA A 49 -15.23 17.39 0.62
CA ALA A 49 -15.30 16.73 1.92
C ALA A 49 -13.90 16.50 2.51
N ASP A 50 -13.69 16.99 3.72
CA ASP A 50 -12.52 16.72 4.55
C ASP A 50 -12.17 15.22 4.55
N PRO A 51 -10.99 14.80 4.05
CA PRO A 51 -10.62 13.39 3.96
C PRO A 51 -10.62 12.71 5.33
N GLU A 52 -10.39 13.44 6.42
CA GLU A 52 -10.47 12.92 7.78
C GLU A 52 -11.92 12.54 8.16
N LYS A 53 -12.93 13.05 7.45
CA LYS A 53 -14.34 12.72 7.71
C LYS A 53 -14.87 11.57 6.85
N ARG A 54 -14.01 10.92 6.05
CA ARG A 54 -14.39 9.74 5.28
C ARG A 54 -14.83 8.61 6.21
N VAL A 55 -16.02 8.09 5.95
CA VAL A 55 -16.61 6.92 6.64
C VAL A 55 -15.79 5.66 6.37
N TYR A 56 -15.32 5.48 5.13
CA TYR A 56 -14.49 4.33 4.76
C TYR A 56 -13.08 4.80 4.40
N ARG A 57 -12.07 4.19 5.04
CA ARG A 57 -10.66 4.48 4.84
C ARG A 57 -9.91 3.19 4.53
N ARG A 58 -9.30 3.12 3.34
CA ARG A 58 -8.48 1.99 2.93
C ARG A 58 -7.01 2.37 3.05
N VAL A 59 -6.34 1.92 4.10
CA VAL A 59 -4.93 2.26 4.33
C VAL A 59 -4.04 1.24 3.63
N THR A 60 -3.14 1.73 2.78
CA THR A 60 -2.16 0.95 2.01
C THR A 60 -0.74 1.39 2.40
N HIS A 61 0.24 0.50 2.26
CA HIS A 61 1.62 0.77 2.65
C HIS A 61 2.56 0.43 1.50
N ALA A 62 3.62 1.23 1.33
CA ALA A 62 4.65 0.96 0.34
C ALA A 62 5.17 -0.48 0.44
N ASP A 63 5.33 -1.14 -0.70
CA ASP A 63 5.76 -2.54 -0.79
C ASP A 63 4.81 -3.59 -0.16
N ASP A 64 3.60 -3.24 0.30
CA ASP A 64 2.58 -4.25 0.64
C ASP A 64 1.94 -4.81 -0.64
N PRO A 65 2.14 -6.10 -0.97
CA PRO A 65 1.54 -6.70 -2.16
C PRO A 65 0.07 -7.09 -1.96
N VAL A 66 -0.45 -7.17 -0.73
CA VAL A 66 -1.81 -7.69 -0.47
C VAL A 66 -2.89 -6.81 -1.11
N PRO A 67 -2.84 -5.47 -1.06
CA PRO A 67 -3.78 -4.60 -1.77
C PRO A 67 -3.80 -4.77 -3.29
N LEU A 68 -2.77 -5.37 -3.87
CA LEU A 68 -2.66 -5.61 -5.32
C LEU A 68 -3.26 -6.96 -5.74
N LEU A 69 -3.72 -7.77 -4.78
CA LEU A 69 -4.25 -9.11 -4.99
C LEU A 69 -5.73 -9.19 -4.63
N PRO A 70 -6.53 -10.06 -5.29
CA PRO A 70 -6.19 -10.85 -6.48
C PRO A 70 -5.89 -9.99 -7.71
N LEU A 71 -5.28 -10.58 -8.72
CA LEU A 71 -4.81 -9.87 -9.91
C LEU A 71 -5.96 -9.17 -10.67
N THR A 72 -5.67 -7.97 -11.19
CA THR A 72 -6.61 -7.16 -11.99
C THR A 72 -7.05 -7.90 -13.26
N GLU A 73 -6.14 -8.71 -13.80
CA GLU A 73 -6.30 -9.61 -14.95
C GLU A 73 -7.38 -10.69 -14.69
N TRP A 74 -7.71 -10.97 -13.43
CA TRP A 74 -8.79 -11.89 -13.06
C TRP A 74 -10.15 -11.17 -12.88
N GLY A 75 -10.22 -9.88 -13.22
CA GLY A 75 -11.42 -9.07 -13.10
C GLY A 75 -11.62 -8.44 -11.73
N TYR A 76 -10.66 -8.56 -10.82
CA TYR A 76 -10.69 -7.90 -9.51
C TYR A 76 -10.29 -6.43 -9.62
N ARG A 77 -10.88 -5.59 -8.79
CA ARG A 77 -10.64 -4.14 -8.72
C ARG A 77 -10.61 -3.69 -7.27
N SER A 78 -9.94 -2.57 -7.04
CA SER A 78 -9.99 -1.86 -5.76
C SER A 78 -11.13 -0.84 -5.81
N HIS A 79 -11.74 -0.57 -4.65
CA HIS A 79 -12.60 0.60 -4.49
C HIS A 79 -11.76 1.82 -4.04
N GLY A 80 -12.39 2.99 -3.98
CA GLY A 80 -11.76 4.25 -3.60
C GLY A 80 -11.39 4.38 -2.12
N GLY A 81 -11.23 5.62 -1.67
CA GLY A 81 -10.99 5.91 -0.24
C GLY A 81 -9.59 5.55 0.27
N GLU A 82 -8.59 5.45 -0.61
CA GLU A 82 -7.23 5.05 -0.23
C GLU A 82 -6.44 6.15 0.48
N PHE A 83 -5.74 5.75 1.55
CA PHE A 83 -4.71 6.49 2.25
C PHE A 83 -3.41 5.70 2.14
N PHE A 84 -2.45 6.21 1.39
CA PHE A 84 -1.22 5.52 1.07
C PHE A 84 -0.07 6.01 1.95
N ILE A 85 0.55 5.10 2.68
CA ILE A 85 1.77 5.34 3.46
C ILE A 85 2.96 5.16 2.53
N THR A 86 3.58 6.28 2.16
CA THR A 86 4.67 6.34 1.18
C THR A 86 6.01 5.85 1.74
N LYS A 87 6.23 6.01 3.05
CA LYS A 87 7.48 5.62 3.72
C LYS A 87 7.49 4.10 3.96
N PRO A 88 8.47 3.35 3.43
CA PRO A 88 8.55 1.90 3.63
C PRO A 88 8.99 1.46 5.04
N ASP A 89 9.70 2.34 5.76
CA ASP A 89 10.29 2.04 7.07
C ASP A 89 9.41 2.52 8.24
N LEU A 90 9.36 1.72 9.30
CA LEU A 90 8.70 2.10 10.55
C LEU A 90 9.51 3.13 11.37
N SER A 91 8.86 4.01 12.13
CA SER A 91 7.43 4.36 12.10
C SER A 91 7.16 5.46 11.07
N PRO A 92 6.05 5.41 10.31
CA PRO A 92 5.64 6.52 9.46
C PRO A 92 5.15 7.72 10.28
N SER A 93 5.30 8.91 9.70
CA SER A 93 4.79 10.19 10.19
C SER A 93 3.54 10.60 9.42
N VAL A 94 2.83 11.62 9.88
CA VAL A 94 1.59 12.08 9.20
C VAL A 94 1.91 12.60 7.80
N GLU A 95 3.09 13.20 7.63
CA GLU A 95 3.61 13.71 6.37
C GLU A 95 3.89 12.61 5.34
N ASP A 96 4.03 11.35 5.78
CA ASP A 96 4.25 10.20 4.92
C ASP A 96 2.93 9.64 4.34
N VAL A 97 1.77 10.16 4.75
CA VAL A 97 0.43 9.70 4.33
C VAL A 97 -0.14 10.59 3.22
N VAL A 98 -0.46 9.97 2.10
CA VAL A 98 -1.07 10.63 0.94
C VAL A 98 -2.50 10.15 0.74
N VAL A 99 -3.41 11.06 0.40
CA VAL A 99 -4.80 10.72 0.05
C VAL A 99 -4.89 10.48 -1.45
N CYS A 100 -5.26 9.26 -1.82
CA CYS A 100 -5.33 8.83 -3.22
C CYS A 100 -6.69 9.16 -3.84
N ARG A 101 -6.71 9.33 -5.15
CA ARG A 101 -7.91 9.63 -5.94
C ARG A 101 -8.47 8.39 -6.62
N GLY A 102 -9.75 8.14 -6.37
CA GLY A 102 -10.49 7.07 -7.03
C GLY A 102 -9.96 5.68 -6.70
N ALA A 103 -10.29 4.72 -7.55
CA ALA A 103 -9.97 3.31 -7.40
C ALA A 103 -8.53 2.94 -7.80
N SER A 104 -7.87 3.79 -8.62
CA SER A 104 -6.52 3.58 -9.12
C SER A 104 -5.83 4.94 -9.29
N ASP A 105 -4.81 5.19 -8.48
CA ASP A 105 -3.99 6.42 -8.48
C ASP A 105 -2.52 6.02 -8.69
N ASP A 106 -1.88 6.57 -9.72
CA ASP A 106 -0.51 6.27 -10.12
C ASP A 106 0.53 6.79 -9.10
N GLN A 107 0.13 7.68 -8.21
CA GLN A 107 0.95 8.17 -7.09
C GLN A 107 0.86 7.28 -5.84
N CYS A 108 0.02 6.24 -5.86
CA CYS A 108 -0.29 5.38 -4.72
C CYS A 108 0.07 3.90 -4.97
N ILE A 109 -0.59 2.96 -4.26
CA ILE A 109 -0.24 1.54 -4.36
C ILE A 109 -0.42 1.00 -5.79
N ALA A 110 -1.34 1.58 -6.57
CA ALA A 110 -1.65 1.15 -7.92
C ALA A 110 -0.48 1.32 -8.91
N GLN A 111 0.58 2.07 -8.56
CA GLN A 111 1.85 2.03 -9.31
C GLN A 111 2.42 0.60 -9.46
N GLY A 112 2.09 -0.30 -8.52
CA GLY A 112 2.47 -1.71 -8.58
C GLY A 112 1.59 -2.59 -9.49
N ASP A 113 0.43 -2.09 -9.92
CA ASP A 113 -0.52 -2.72 -10.84
C ASP A 113 -0.27 -2.24 -12.27
N VAL A 114 0.74 -2.82 -12.93
CA VAL A 114 0.92 -2.60 -14.37
C VAL A 114 -0.16 -3.37 -15.12
N GLU A 115 -1.09 -2.66 -15.75
CA GLU A 115 -2.03 -3.26 -16.71
C GLU A 115 -1.22 -3.79 -17.91
N VAL A 116 -1.44 -5.05 -18.27
CA VAL A 116 -0.64 -5.78 -19.26
C VAL A 116 -0.70 -5.15 -20.67
N GLU A 117 -1.64 -4.24 -20.91
CA GLU A 117 -1.78 -3.51 -22.17
C GLU A 117 -0.62 -2.51 -22.41
N GLU A 118 0.03 -1.98 -21.36
CA GLU A 118 1.13 -1.00 -21.53
C GLU A 118 2.52 -1.64 -21.74
N VAL A 119 2.70 -2.91 -21.33
CA VAL A 119 4.00 -3.61 -21.45
C VAL A 119 4.33 -4.06 -22.87
N GLU A 120 3.33 -4.25 -23.74
CA GLU A 120 3.60 -4.51 -25.16
C GLU A 120 4.11 -3.25 -25.89
N ALA A 121 3.66 -2.06 -25.49
CA ALA A 121 4.09 -0.80 -26.11
C ALA A 121 5.53 -0.41 -25.77
N VAL A 122 6.00 -0.67 -24.54
CA VAL A 122 7.38 -0.37 -24.12
C VAL A 122 8.39 -1.43 -24.57
N ALA A 123 7.96 -2.65 -24.89
CA ALA A 123 8.85 -3.68 -25.42
C ALA A 123 9.24 -3.41 -26.88
N ASP A 124 8.36 -2.81 -27.67
CA ASP A 124 8.60 -2.54 -29.10
C ASP A 124 9.55 -1.35 -29.35
N GLU A 125 9.60 -0.35 -28.44
CA GLU A 125 10.56 0.76 -28.56
C GLU A 125 12.02 0.36 -28.27
N VAL A 126 12.26 -0.66 -27.44
CA VAL A 126 13.62 -1.04 -27.01
C VAL A 126 14.35 -1.88 -28.07
N VAL A 127 13.65 -2.46 -29.04
CA VAL A 127 14.26 -3.37 -30.04
C VAL A 127 14.80 -2.61 -31.27
N GLN A 128 14.39 -1.36 -31.52
CA GLN A 128 14.76 -0.65 -32.75
C GLN A 128 16.15 0.01 -32.76
N GLU A 129 16.83 0.17 -31.62
CA GLU A 129 18.15 0.83 -31.57
C GLU A 129 19.36 -0.13 -31.68
N ALA A 130 19.13 -1.45 -31.85
CA ALA A 130 20.20 -2.45 -31.84
C ALA A 130 20.58 -2.98 -33.24
N GLY A 131 20.53 -2.15 -34.27
CA GLY A 131 20.89 -2.53 -35.64
C GLY A 131 21.83 -1.53 -36.32
N ALA A 132 23.01 -2.05 -36.72
CA ALA A 132 23.96 -1.50 -37.71
C ALA A 132 25.23 -0.80 -37.17
N GLU A 133 26.34 -1.56 -37.17
CA GLU A 133 27.55 -1.38 -38.00
C GLU A 133 28.87 -1.72 -37.25
N GLY A 134 29.76 -2.46 -37.93
CA GLY A 134 30.96 -3.06 -37.35
C GLY A 134 32.31 -2.48 -37.81
N LEU A 135 33.37 -3.20 -37.41
CA LEU A 135 34.76 -3.29 -37.93
C LEU A 135 35.91 -2.57 -37.17
N ALA A 136 36.90 -3.40 -36.78
CA ALA A 136 38.35 -3.18 -36.48
C ALA A 136 38.72 -2.19 -35.34
N GLY A 137 39.67 -2.39 -34.42
CA GLY A 137 40.84 -3.27 -34.19
C GLY A 137 41.55 -2.79 -32.88
N PRO A 138 42.65 -3.40 -32.38
CA PRO A 138 42.95 -3.53 -30.94
C PRO A 138 44.08 -2.64 -30.40
N VAL A 139 44.04 -2.21 -29.11
CA VAL A 139 45.24 -1.85 -28.31
C VAL A 139 45.03 -2.14 -26.80
N GLU A 140 46.08 -2.68 -26.18
CA GLU A 140 46.23 -3.27 -24.85
C GLU A 140 46.27 -2.31 -23.63
N GLY A 141 45.84 -2.83 -22.46
CA GLY A 141 46.38 -2.55 -21.11
C GLY A 141 46.02 -1.22 -20.44
N THR A 142 45.64 -1.08 -19.16
CA THR A 142 45.69 -1.96 -17.98
C THR A 142 44.80 -1.39 -16.85
N ALA A 143 44.32 -2.29 -16.00
CA ALA A 143 43.73 -2.15 -14.65
C ALA A 143 42.24 -1.72 -14.47
N PRO A 144 41.52 -2.36 -13.52
CA PRO A 144 40.08 -2.57 -13.62
C PRO A 144 39.28 -1.48 -12.91
N GLN A 145 38.30 -0.96 -13.64
CA GLN A 145 37.22 -0.13 -13.16
C GLN A 145 36.29 -0.96 -12.25
N GLU A 146 36.65 -1.11 -10.99
CA GLU A 146 35.65 -1.24 -9.93
C GLU A 146 34.69 -0.06 -10.05
N ARG A 147 33.37 -0.30 -9.92
CA ARG A 147 32.26 0.66 -10.04
C ARG A 147 31.59 0.72 -11.42
N ARG A 148 31.11 -0.42 -11.95
CA ARG A 148 30.03 -0.38 -12.96
C ARG A 148 29.18 -1.65 -13.06
N TRP A 149 28.73 -2.20 -11.93
CA TRP A 149 27.93 -3.45 -11.95
C TRP A 149 26.65 -3.42 -11.10
N VAL A 150 26.17 -2.25 -10.64
CA VAL A 150 24.96 -2.16 -9.78
C VAL A 150 23.74 -1.54 -10.50
N LYS A 151 23.74 -1.36 -11.82
CA LYS A 151 22.62 -0.72 -12.55
C LYS A 151 22.00 -1.58 -13.66
N ARG A 152 21.62 -2.83 -13.37
CA ARG A 152 20.86 -3.62 -14.36
C ARG A 152 20.01 -4.74 -13.76
N PHE A 153 19.34 -4.51 -12.64
CA PHE A 153 18.17 -5.32 -12.30
C PHE A 153 16.94 -4.41 -12.27
N PRO A 154 15.94 -4.62 -13.14
CA PRO A 154 14.65 -3.95 -12.99
C PRO A 154 14.07 -4.36 -11.63
N SER A 155 13.63 -3.37 -10.86
CA SER A 155 12.94 -3.60 -9.59
C SER A 155 11.72 -4.49 -9.85
N VAL A 156 11.67 -5.66 -9.20
CA VAL A 156 10.51 -6.56 -9.31
C VAL A 156 9.27 -5.83 -8.79
N PRO A 157 8.16 -5.74 -9.55
CA PRO A 157 6.93 -5.09 -9.09
C PRO A 157 6.46 -5.65 -7.74
N ALA A 158 5.91 -4.78 -6.88
CA ALA A 158 5.52 -5.16 -5.52
C ALA A 158 4.62 -6.41 -5.49
N ARG A 159 3.65 -6.51 -6.42
CA ARG A 159 2.75 -7.67 -6.58
C ARG A 159 3.46 -9.03 -6.76
N PHE A 160 4.71 -9.05 -7.24
CA PHE A 160 5.49 -10.27 -7.44
C PHE A 160 6.50 -10.56 -6.32
N LYS A 161 6.61 -9.69 -5.31
CA LYS A 161 7.49 -9.88 -4.14
C LYS A 161 6.88 -10.81 -3.08
N LEU A 162 6.30 -11.95 -3.51
CA LEU A 162 5.57 -12.85 -2.61
C LEU A 162 6.43 -13.43 -1.46
N TRP A 163 7.75 -13.46 -1.55
CA TRP A 163 8.60 -13.98 -0.46
C TRP A 163 9.03 -12.91 0.57
N GLN A 164 8.86 -11.61 0.26
CA GLN A 164 9.01 -10.49 1.19
C GLN A 164 7.68 -10.11 1.88
N LEU A 165 6.60 -10.86 1.57
CA LEU A 165 5.17 -10.63 1.85
C LEU A 165 4.79 -10.13 3.24
N PHE A 166 5.53 -10.50 4.27
CA PHE A 166 5.04 -10.36 5.64
C PHE A 166 5.52 -9.12 6.37
N PHE A 167 6.51 -8.38 5.84
CA PHE A 167 7.01 -7.22 6.57
C PHE A 167 6.12 -6.00 6.33
N ALA A 168 6.01 -5.49 5.10
CA ALA A 168 5.18 -4.32 4.81
C ALA A 168 3.70 -4.53 5.18
N HIS A 169 3.12 -5.70 4.86
CA HIS A 169 1.73 -6.01 5.20
C HIS A 169 1.44 -6.00 6.71
N ARG A 170 2.47 -6.24 7.54
CA ARG A 170 2.35 -6.24 9.00
C ARG A 170 2.72 -4.90 9.62
N ASP A 171 3.43 -4.05 8.90
CA ASP A 171 4.19 -2.92 9.42
C ASP A 171 3.53 -1.58 9.01
N TYR A 172 2.23 -1.40 9.29
CA TYR A 172 1.44 -0.22 8.91
C TYR A 172 1.67 1.03 9.77
N PHE A 173 1.85 0.86 11.08
CA PHE A 173 2.20 1.95 12.02
C PHE A 173 3.14 1.44 13.09
N TRP A 174 2.83 0.22 13.53
CA TRP A 174 3.61 -0.63 14.41
C TRP A 174 3.48 -2.05 13.89
N ARG A 175 4.44 -2.92 14.22
CA ARG A 175 4.33 -4.35 13.88
C ARG A 175 3.05 -4.90 14.49
N ILE A 176 2.07 -5.25 13.64
CA ILE A 176 0.88 -5.99 14.05
C ILE A 176 1.35 -7.41 14.41
N GLY A 177 1.69 -7.61 15.68
CA GLY A 177 2.12 -8.90 16.19
C GLY A 177 1.01 -9.93 16.08
N LEU A 178 1.37 -11.20 15.86
CA LEU A 178 0.42 -12.29 15.96
C LEU A 178 -0.07 -12.37 17.42
N CYS A 179 -1.38 -12.25 17.65
CA CYS A 179 -1.98 -12.41 18.98
C CYS A 179 -1.98 -13.90 19.37
N VAL A 180 -0.80 -14.43 19.64
CA VAL A 180 -0.61 -15.76 20.23
C VAL A 180 -0.82 -15.62 21.74
N PRO A 181 -1.47 -16.57 22.43
CA PRO A 181 -1.44 -16.62 23.89
C PRO A 181 0.02 -16.59 24.36
N GLY A 182 0.47 -15.47 24.92
CA GLY A 182 1.89 -15.21 25.25
C GLY A 182 2.59 -14.09 24.46
N GLY A 183 1.92 -13.46 23.48
CA GLY A 183 2.44 -12.36 22.66
C GLY A 183 3.25 -12.81 21.43
N ASP A 184 3.69 -11.85 20.61
CA ASP A 184 4.50 -12.10 19.40
C ASP A 184 5.88 -12.69 19.77
N PRO A 185 6.20 -13.93 19.33
CA PRO A 185 7.50 -14.57 19.58
C PRO A 185 8.69 -13.76 19.05
N ALA A 186 8.49 -12.96 18.00
CA ALA A 186 9.54 -12.12 17.43
C ALA A 186 9.88 -10.89 18.28
N ASN A 187 9.13 -10.64 19.36
CA ASN A 187 9.29 -9.50 20.26
C ASN A 187 9.79 -9.89 21.67
N TRP A 188 10.22 -11.15 21.90
CA TRP A 188 10.69 -11.67 23.20
C TRP A 188 12.04 -11.14 23.71
N GLY A 189 12.51 -9.99 23.24
CA GLY A 189 13.84 -9.48 23.64
C GLY A 189 14.17 -8.05 23.26
N ARG A 190 13.19 -7.21 22.89
CA ARG A 190 13.42 -5.77 22.78
C ARG A 190 12.89 -5.08 24.02
N GLU A 191 13.60 -4.06 24.48
CA GLU A 191 13.10 -3.18 25.53
C GLU A 191 11.70 -2.68 25.13
N LYS A 192 10.77 -2.72 26.09
CA LYS A 192 9.48 -2.06 25.94
C LYS A 192 9.75 -0.64 25.47
N TYR A 193 9.01 -0.19 24.47
CA TYR A 193 9.08 1.19 24.04
C TYR A 193 8.90 2.09 25.28
N PRO A 194 9.63 3.22 25.37
CA PRO A 194 9.39 4.16 26.45
C PRO A 194 7.94 4.57 26.34
N ASP A 195 7.12 4.07 27.26
CA ASP A 195 5.74 4.46 27.42
C ASP A 195 5.80 5.98 27.51
N GLY A 196 5.16 6.65 26.53
CA GLY A 196 4.98 8.09 26.60
C GLY A 196 4.40 8.36 27.98
N GLN A 197 5.14 9.14 28.78
CA GLN A 197 4.78 9.56 30.12
C GLN A 197 3.41 10.23 30.07
N GLY A 198 2.35 9.42 30.15
CA GLY A 198 1.03 9.84 30.54
C GLY A 198 1.11 9.94 32.06
N ASP A 199 1.29 11.16 32.54
CA ASP A 199 1.05 11.48 33.94
C ASP A 199 -0.42 11.15 34.23
N ASP A 200 -0.65 9.97 34.81
CA ASP A 200 -1.91 9.58 35.42
C ASP A 200 -2.09 10.40 36.71
N ASP A 201 -2.53 11.65 36.56
CA ASP A 201 -3.28 12.36 37.61
C ASP A 201 -4.73 11.83 37.63
N ASP A 202 -4.90 10.54 37.96
CA ASP A 202 -6.18 9.98 38.40
C ASP A 202 -6.06 9.44 39.82
N ALA A 203 -5.82 10.38 40.73
CA ALA A 203 -6.09 10.19 42.14
C ALA A 203 -6.58 11.53 42.69
N ARG A 204 -7.91 11.71 42.78
CA ARG A 204 -8.66 12.43 43.85
C ARG A 204 -10.04 12.97 43.43
N LEU A 205 -10.96 12.11 42.99
CA LEU A 205 -12.39 12.44 43.04
C LEU A 205 -13.26 11.35 43.68
N GLU A 206 -12.72 10.67 44.70
CA GLU A 206 -13.54 10.11 45.78
C GLU A 206 -13.08 10.72 47.11
N GLU A 207 -13.62 11.90 47.42
CA GLU A 207 -13.96 12.44 48.75
C GLU A 207 -14.13 13.96 48.59
N LEU A 208 -15.37 14.38 48.34
CA LEU A 208 -16.07 15.57 48.87
C LEU A 208 -17.48 15.65 48.29
#